data_AF-A0A7Y5J432-F1
#
_entry.id   AF-A0A7Y5J432-F1
#
_cell.length_a   1.000
_cell.length_b   1.000
_cell.length_c   1.000
_cell.angle_alpha   90.00
_cell.angle_beta   90.00
_cell.angle_gamma   90.00
#
_symmetry.space_group_name_H-M   'P 1'
#
loop_
_entity.id
_entity.type
_entity.pdbx_description
1 polymer ?
#
loop_
_entity_poly.entity_id
_entity_poly.type
_entity_poly.pdbx_seq_one_letter_code
_entity_poly.pdbx_strand_id
1 'polypeptide(L)' 'MSLFGFFKKDPLQTLEKQYAKLMEEAMHIQRSGDLKAYARKIEEAEAVQQEIEALKTAKDS' A
#
# COMPACT_ATOMS: atom_id res chain seq x y z
N MET A 1 27.16 18.32 9.13
CA MET A 1 26.08 18.06 8.15
C MET A 1 25.20 16.96 8.73
N SER A 2 24.14 17.33 9.46
CA SER A 2 23.29 16.37 10.19
C SER A 2 22.20 15.84 9.25
N LEU A 3 22.43 14.68 8.62
CA LEU A 3 21.46 13.98 7.76
C LEU A 3 20.68 12.88 8.52
N PHE A 4 20.84 12.79 9.84
CA PHE A 4 20.20 11.76 10.68
C PHE A 4 19.07 12.31 11.55
N GLY A 5 18.32 13.27 11.03
CA GLY A 5 17.12 13.80 11.68
C GLY A 5 15.86 13.14 11.14
N PHE A 6 15.21 12.32 11.96
CA PHE A 6 13.79 11.94 11.85
C PHE A 6 13.38 10.87 10.82
N PHE A 7 13.95 9.67 10.88
CA PHE A 7 13.23 8.46 10.41
C PHE A 7 12.17 8.02 11.43
N LYS A 8 11.23 8.90 11.78
CA LYS A 8 9.92 8.41 12.22
C LYS A 8 9.19 8.03 10.94
N LYS A 9 9.30 6.75 10.53
CA LYS A 9 8.49 6.25 9.40
C LYS A 9 7.04 6.51 9.77
N ASP A 10 6.39 7.38 9.03
CA ASP A 10 4.95 7.53 9.15
C ASP A 10 4.33 6.18 8.72
N PRO A 11 3.63 5.47 9.61
CA PRO A 11 3.01 4.19 9.28
C PRO A 11 2.05 4.35 8.10
N LEU A 12 1.40 5.51 7.96
CA LEU A 12 0.54 5.82 6.84
C LEU A 12 1.31 5.85 5.51
N GLN A 13 2.44 6.58 5.46
CA GLN A 13 3.28 6.63 4.26
C GLN A 13 3.86 5.27 3.90
N THR A 14 4.07 4.39 4.89
CA THR A 14 4.57 3.03 4.66
C THR A 14 3.51 2.19 3.97
N LEU A 15 2.26 2.25 4.45
CA LEU A 15 1.13 1.52 3.86
C LEU A 15 0.75 2.08 2.48
N GLU A 16 0.77 3.40 2.28
CA GLU A 16 0.51 4.01 0.97
C GLU A 16 1.52 3.54 -0.08
N LYS A 17 2.80 3.42 0.29
CA LYS A 17 3.84 2.84 -0.59
C LYS A 17 3.60 1.36 -0.87
N GLN A 18 3.18 0.59 0.13
CA GLN A 18 2.86 -0.82 -0.03
C GLN A 18 1.67 -1.03 -0.97
N TYR A 19 0.60 -0.25 -0.79
CA TYR A 19 -0.56 -0.24 -1.67
C TYR A 19 -0.17 0.07 -3.12
N ALA A 20 0.61 1.13 -3.34
CA ALA A 20 1.08 1.50 -4.67
C ALA A 20 1.87 0.38 -5.35
N LYS A 21 2.75 -0.30 -4.59
CA LYS A 21 3.52 -1.45 -5.09
C LYS A 21 2.62 -2.63 -5.47
N LEU A 22 1.62 -2.95 -4.64
CA LEU A 22 0.67 -4.02 -4.94
C LEU A 22 -0.15 -3.71 -6.19
N MET A 23 -0.56 -2.46 -6.38
CA MET A 23 -1.24 -2.02 -7.60
C MET A 23 -0.34 -2.12 -8.84
N GLU A 24 0.95 -1.78 -8.73
CA GLU A 24 1.91 -1.95 -9.81
C GLU A 24 2.08 -3.43 -10.19
N GLU A 25 2.26 -4.31 -9.21
CA GLU A 25 2.32 -5.76 -9.41
C GLU A 25 1.03 -6.29 -10.06
N ALA A 26 -0.13 -5.85 -9.58
CA ALA A 26 -1.43 -6.20 -10.14
C ALA A 26 -1.54 -5.77 -11.60
N MET A 27 -1.12 -4.56 -11.97
CA MET A 27 -1.11 -4.10 -13.36
C MET A 27 -0.24 -4.98 -14.26
N HIS A 28 0.94 -5.42 -13.78
CA HIS A 28 1.79 -6.33 -14.55
C HIS A 28 1.13 -7.70 -14.75
N ILE A 29 0.46 -8.24 -13.72
CA ILE A 29 -0.27 -9.50 -13.80
C ILE A 29 -1.50 -9.39 -14.70
N GLN A 30 -2.22 -8.28 -14.64
CA GLN A 30 -3.35 -8.03 -15.53
C GLN A 30 -2.91 -8.06 -17.01
N ARG A 31 -1.75 -7.49 -17.32
CA ARG A 31 -1.18 -7.51 -18.69
C ARG A 31 -0.75 -8.90 -19.15
N SER A 32 -0.38 -9.79 -18.23
CA SER A 32 -0.11 -11.19 -18.59
C SER A 32 -1.39 -12.01 -18.81
N GLY A 33 -2.55 -11.48 -18.40
CA GLY A 33 -3.85 -12.15 -18.53
C GLY A 33 -4.18 -13.15 -17.42
N ASP A 34 -3.36 -13.24 -16.37
CA ASP A 34 -3.63 -14.12 -15.23
C ASP A 34 -4.62 -13.46 -14.26
N LEU A 35 -5.91 -13.61 -14.58
CA LEU A 35 -7.00 -13.02 -13.79
C LEU A 35 -7.05 -13.53 -12.35
N LYS A 36 -6.63 -14.77 -12.10
CA LYS A 36 -6.66 -15.36 -10.75
C LYS A 36 -5.56 -14.75 -9.88
N ALA A 37 -4.35 -14.62 -10.42
CA ALA A 37 -3.27 -13.93 -9.73
C ALA A 37 -3.57 -12.43 -9.56
N TYR A 38 -4.20 -11.80 -10.55
CA TYR A 38 -4.63 -10.41 -10.47
C TYR A 38 -5.63 -10.20 -9.32
N ALA A 39 -6.68 -11.02 -9.24
CA ALA A 39 -7.69 -10.93 -8.19
C ALA A 39 -7.06 -11.02 -6.79
N ARG A 40 -6.13 -11.97 -6.58
CA ARG A 40 -5.39 -12.09 -5.31
C ARG A 40 -4.58 -10.85 -4.97
N LYS A 41 -3.92 -10.24 -5.97
CA LYS A 41 -3.16 -9.01 -5.74
C LYS A 41 -4.02 -7.80 -5.45
N ILE A 42 -5.20 -7.73 -6.06
CA ILE A 42 -6.19 -6.70 -5.72
C ILE A 42 -6.71 -6.91 -4.30
N GLU A 43 -7.05 -8.13 -3.89
CA GLU A 43 -7.47 -8.45 -2.51
C GLU A 43 -6.39 -8.06 -1.48
N GLU A 44 -5.11 -8.35 -1.76
CA GLU A 44 -3.99 -7.91 -0.91
C GLU A 44 -3.94 -6.38 -0.78
N ALA A 45 -4.17 -5.67 -1.88
CA ALA A 45 -4.13 -4.21 -1.89
C ALA A 45 -5.34 -3.59 -1.17
N GLU A 46 -6.53 -4.16 -1.33
CA GLU A 46 -7.74 -3.73 -0.62
C GLU A 46 -7.57 -3.87 0.89
N ALA A 47 -6.94 -4.95 1.36
CA ALA A 47 -6.61 -5.11 2.78
C ALA A 47 -5.71 -3.96 3.29
N VAL A 48 -4.66 -3.61 2.53
CA VAL A 48 -3.77 -2.47 2.87
C VAL A 48 -4.54 -1.14 2.82
N GLN A 49 -5.46 -0.97 1.88
CA GLN A 49 -6.29 0.24 1.81
C GLN A 49 -7.17 0.40 3.05
N GLN A 50 -7.77 -0.70 3.55
CA GLN A 50 -8.55 -0.67 4.79
C GLN A 50 -7.70 -0.26 5.99
N GLU A 51 -6.44 -0.72 6.07
CA GLU A 51 -5.50 -0.29 7.11
C GLU A 51 -5.16 1.21 7.00
N ILE A 52 -4.97 1.72 5.78
CA ILE A 52 -4.75 3.15 5.52
C ILE A 52 -5.96 3.97 6.00
N GLU A 53 -7.18 3.56 5.65
CA GLU A 53 -8.41 4.24 6.05
C GLU A 53 -8.58 4.24 7.57
N ALA A 54 -8.37 3.10 8.22
CA ALA A 54 -8.44 2.98 9.68
C ALA A 54 -7.43 3.92 10.39
N LEU A 55 -6.19 4.01 9.87
CA LEU A 55 -5.19 4.91 10.42
C LEU A 55 -5.50 6.39 10.17
N LYS A 56 -6.08 6.74 9.00
CA LYS A 56 -6.53 8.12 8.72
C LYS A 56 -7.62 8.52 9.71
N THR A 57 -8.66 7.69 9.87
CA THR A 57 -9.73 7.94 10.84
C THR A 57 -9.23 8.06 12.28
N ALA A 58 -8.29 7.21 12.70
CA ALA A 58 -7.70 7.26 14.03
C ALA A 58 -6.82 8.50 14.27
N LYS A 59 -6.26 9.11 13.23
CA LYS A 59 -5.44 10.32 13.32
C LYS A 59 -6.27 11.61 13.33
N ASP A 60 -7.46 11.55 12.74
CA ASP A 60 -8.39 12.69 12.62
C ASP A 60 -9.41 12.77 13.79
N SER A 61 -9.42 11.78 14.69
CA SER A 61 -10.25 11.72 15.92
C SER A 61 -9.47 12.15 17.16
#